data_AF-A0A967NZ22-F1
#
_entry.id   AF-A0A967NZ22-F1
#
_cell.length_a   1.000
_cell.length_b   1.000
_cell.length_c   1.000
_cell.angle_alpha   90.00
_cell.angle_beta   90.00
_cell.angle_gamma   90.00
#
_symmetry.space_group_name_H-M   'P 1'
#
loop_
_entity.id
_entity.type
_entity.pdbx_description
1 polymer ?
#
loop_
_entity_poly.entity_id
_entity_poly.type
_entity_poly.pdbx_seq_one_letter_code
_entity_poly.pdbx_strand_id
1 'polypeptide(L)'
;FHQLEVSADQAGRVELQGQVETLYDKYRIHNIVTKVQGVNAITNQLMVEPEPLPDEEIEENIETAIKRNSAIVEPQRINVQVNNGVVFLTGTVSFNREKEMAQSIASWKQGVKAIENKLEVLPPGKALSDENLERILGQILDYQFPTEDKVSFDVENGKVILKGTVANLWTKQTIEDEFRNVVGVSDVLNNLKIQGYEGS
;
A
#
# COMPACT_ATOMS: atom_id res chain seq x y z
N PHE A 1 31.14 3.18 -16.20
CA PHE A 1 31.12 2.82 -14.78
C PHE A 1 30.36 3.93 -14.06
N HIS A 2 29.11 3.68 -13.68
CA HIS A 2 28.33 4.63 -12.88
C HIS A 2 29.01 4.72 -11.50
N GLN A 3 29.61 5.86 -11.19
CA GLN A 3 30.43 6.04 -10.00
C GLN A 3 29.53 6.55 -8.87
N LEU A 4 29.11 5.64 -7.98
CA LEU A 4 28.49 5.99 -6.71
C LEU A 4 29.59 6.45 -5.75
N GLU A 5 29.49 7.69 -5.27
CA GLU A 5 30.38 8.25 -4.27
C GLU A 5 29.61 8.50 -2.96
N VAL A 6 30.22 8.10 -1.85
CA VAL A 6 29.67 8.28 -0.50
C VAL A 6 30.74 8.95 0.34
N SER A 7 30.42 10.11 0.90
CA SER A 7 31.29 10.82 1.84
C SER A 7 30.55 11.03 3.15
N ALA A 8 31.30 11.10 4.26
CA ALA A 8 30.76 11.34 5.59
C ALA A 8 31.71 12.17 6.42
N ASP A 9 31.18 13.04 7.28
CA ASP A 9 31.99 13.83 8.21
C ASP A 9 31.88 13.35 9.67
N GLN A 10 32.70 13.93 10.53
CA GLN A 10 32.75 13.59 11.96
C GLN A 10 31.46 13.90 12.72
N ALA A 11 30.57 14.73 12.17
CA ALA A 11 29.26 15.01 12.74
C ALA A 11 28.19 14.01 12.29
N GLY A 12 28.56 13.00 11.50
CA GLY A 12 27.64 11.98 11.00
C GLY A 12 26.78 12.47 9.83
N ARG A 13 27.16 13.54 9.14
CA ARG A 13 26.47 13.97 7.92
C ARG A 13 27.02 13.19 6.74
N VAL A 14 26.14 12.54 5.99
CA VAL A 14 26.48 11.72 4.83
C VAL A 14 26.02 12.40 3.55
N GLU A 15 26.87 12.44 2.54
CA GLU A 15 26.54 12.92 1.21
C GLU A 15 26.64 11.77 0.20
N LEU A 16 25.61 11.64 -0.65
CA LEU A 16 25.50 10.60 -1.67
C LEU A 16 25.48 11.28 -3.04
N GLN A 17 26.46 10.97 -3.89
CA GLN A 17 26.58 11.52 -5.25
C GLN A 17 26.83 10.40 -6.27
N GLY A 18 26.53 10.68 -7.54
CA GLY A 18 26.70 9.71 -8.63
C GLY A 18 25.41 9.43 -9.39
N GLN A 19 25.42 8.37 -10.19
CA GLN A 19 24.31 7.97 -11.06
C GLN A 19 23.76 6.60 -10.65
N VAL A 20 22.44 6.44 -10.75
CA VAL A 20 21.74 5.16 -10.58
C VAL A 20 20.76 4.92 -11.74
N GLU A 21 20.54 3.66 -12.07
CA GLU A 21 19.69 3.25 -13.20
C GLU A 21 18.20 3.32 -12.88
N THR A 22 17.81 3.14 -11.61
CA THR A 22 16.40 3.18 -11.20
C THR A 22 16.16 4.20 -10.10
N LEU A 23 14.97 4.81 -10.11
CA LEU A 23 14.52 5.68 -9.03
C LEU A 23 14.41 4.90 -7.70
N TYR A 24 14.07 3.62 -7.77
CA TYR A 24 14.07 2.75 -6.61
C TYR A 24 15.44 2.65 -5.94
N ASP A 25 16.52 2.46 -6.71
CA ASP A 25 17.87 2.37 -6.14
C ASP A 25 18.27 3.66 -5.41
N LYS A 26 17.90 4.83 -5.97
CA LYS A 26 18.10 6.12 -5.29
C LYS A 26 17.44 6.15 -3.91
N TYR A 27 16.19 5.70 -3.80
CA TYR A 27 15.47 5.65 -2.52
C TYR A 27 16.02 4.57 -1.58
N ARG A 28 16.35 3.39 -2.12
CA ARG A 28 16.86 2.27 -1.34
C ARG A 28 18.23 2.58 -0.74
N ILE A 29 19.13 3.19 -1.51
CA ILE A 29 20.46 3.60 -1.01
C ILE A 29 20.28 4.57 0.16
N HIS A 30 19.41 5.58 0.02
CA HIS A 30 19.10 6.50 1.12
C HIS A 30 18.61 5.75 2.37
N ASN A 31 17.61 4.88 2.21
CA ASN A 31 17.04 4.12 3.33
C ASN A 31 18.05 3.15 3.96
N ILE A 32 18.99 2.59 3.21
CA ILE A 32 20.07 1.77 3.78
C ILE A 32 20.99 2.65 4.63
N VAL A 33 21.38 3.81 4.12
CA VAL A 33 22.27 4.76 4.82
C VAL A 33 21.63 5.27 6.12
N THR A 34 20.31 5.49 6.16
CA THR A 34 19.60 5.87 7.40
C THR A 34 19.73 4.86 8.54
N LYS A 35 20.03 3.58 8.23
CA LYS A 35 20.14 2.51 9.23
C LYS A 35 21.56 2.34 9.76
N VAL A 36 22.54 3.07 9.21
CA VAL A 36 23.94 3.00 9.63
C VAL A 36 24.12 3.78 10.93
N GLN A 37 24.72 3.15 11.94
CA GLN A 37 24.97 3.77 13.23
C GLN A 37 25.88 5.00 13.08
N GLY A 38 25.49 6.13 13.68
CA GLY A 38 26.24 7.39 13.64
C GLY A 38 25.86 8.32 12.50
N VAL A 39 24.97 7.90 11.59
CA VAL A 39 24.40 8.80 10.57
C VAL A 39 23.34 9.70 11.22
N ASN A 40 23.60 11.01 11.18
CA ASN A 40 22.75 12.05 11.76
C ASN A 40 21.98 12.86 10.70
N ALA A 41 22.50 12.96 9.48
CA ALA A 41 21.82 13.61 8.36
C ALA A 41 22.31 13.02 7.03
N ILE A 42 21.45 13.07 6.00
CA ILE A 42 21.79 12.58 4.66
C ILE A 42 21.42 13.62 3.62
N THR A 43 22.39 14.00 2.80
CA THR A 43 22.20 14.79 1.57
C THR A 43 22.28 13.83 0.38
N ASN A 44 21.12 13.49 -0.21
CA ASN A 44 21.06 12.58 -1.37
C ASN A 44 20.99 13.36 -2.69
N GLN A 45 22.11 13.40 -3.41
CA GLN A 45 22.26 14.05 -4.72
C GLN A 45 22.43 13.04 -5.86
N LEU A 46 22.04 11.77 -5.66
CA LEU A 46 22.10 10.76 -6.73
C LEU A 46 21.23 11.20 -7.91
N MET A 47 21.77 11.12 -9.12
CA MET A 47 21.04 11.37 -10.36
C MET A 47 20.48 10.06 -10.90
N VAL A 48 19.22 10.07 -11.34
CA VAL A 48 18.58 8.90 -11.93
C VAL A 48 18.71 9.01 -13.44
N GLU A 49 19.53 8.13 -14.02
CA GLU A 49 19.81 8.07 -15.46
C GLU A 49 19.46 6.67 -15.97
N PRO A 50 18.17 6.40 -16.21
CA PRO A 50 17.73 5.11 -16.75
C PRO A 50 18.06 5.03 -18.23
N GLU A 51 18.20 3.81 -18.75
CA GLU A 51 18.12 3.55 -20.18
C GLU A 51 16.81 4.14 -20.75
N PRO A 52 16.88 4.91 -21.85
CA PRO A 52 15.73 5.61 -22.39
C PRO A 52 14.67 4.62 -22.87
N LEU A 53 13.43 4.84 -22.44
CA LEU A 53 12.25 4.14 -22.94
C LEU A 53 11.20 5.17 -23.36
N PRO A 54 10.35 4.86 -24.36
CA PRO A 54 9.19 5.68 -24.71
C PRO A 54 8.26 5.83 -23.51
N ASP A 55 7.74 7.03 -23.27
CA ASP A 55 6.83 7.29 -22.13
C ASP A 55 5.59 6.38 -22.15
N GLU A 56 5.04 6.09 -23.33
CA GLU A 56 3.91 5.16 -23.51
C GLU A 56 4.24 3.74 -23.01
N GLU A 57 5.46 3.27 -23.27
CA GLU A 57 5.92 1.96 -22.80
C GLU A 57 6.14 1.96 -21.28
N ILE A 58 6.67 3.05 -20.72
CA ILE A 58 6.80 3.22 -19.27
C ILE A 58 5.41 3.20 -18.61
N GLU A 59 4.45 3.95 -19.18
CA GLU A 59 3.07 4.03 -18.71
C GLU A 59 2.41 2.65 -18.69
N GLU A 60 2.42 1.93 -19.81
CA GLU A 60 1.84 0.59 -19.93
C GLU A 60 2.48 -0.41 -18.94
N ASN A 61 3.80 -0.35 -18.77
CA ASN A 61 4.53 -1.20 -17.84
C ASN A 61 4.15 -0.94 -16.37
N ILE A 62 3.91 0.32 -16.00
CA ILE A 62 3.45 0.70 -14.65
C ILE A 62 2.00 0.27 -14.47
N GLU A 63 1.11 0.60 -15.40
CA GLU A 63 -0.31 0.24 -15.32
C GLU A 63 -0.50 -1.27 -15.21
N THR A 64 0.19 -2.05 -16.05
CA THR A 64 0.11 -3.50 -16.04
C THR A 64 0.58 -4.07 -14.70
N ALA A 65 1.64 -3.50 -14.13
CA ALA A 65 2.15 -3.93 -12.83
C ALA A 65 1.20 -3.57 -11.68
N ILE A 66 0.58 -2.39 -11.73
CA ILE A 66 -0.46 -1.97 -10.78
C ILE A 66 -1.66 -2.92 -10.85
N LYS A 67 -2.18 -3.19 -12.06
CA LYS A 67 -3.33 -4.09 -12.30
C LYS A 67 -3.08 -5.52 -11.82
N ARG A 68 -1.83 -5.99 -11.84
CA ARG A 68 -1.44 -7.35 -11.40
C ARG A 68 -1.12 -7.45 -9.91
N ASN A 69 -0.99 -6.33 -9.20
CA ASN A 69 -0.61 -6.35 -7.80
C ASN A 69 -1.85 -6.48 -6.90
N SER A 70 -2.03 -7.64 -6.26
CA SER A 70 -3.18 -7.94 -5.39
C SER A 70 -3.27 -7.07 -4.13
N ALA A 71 -2.20 -6.36 -3.76
CA ALA A 71 -2.23 -5.39 -2.66
C ALA A 71 -2.98 -4.11 -3.05
N ILE A 72 -3.10 -3.81 -4.35
CA ILE A 72 -3.89 -2.70 -4.89
C ILE A 72 -5.29 -3.23 -5.20
N VAL A 73 -6.29 -2.69 -4.51
CA VAL A 73 -7.64 -3.22 -4.49
C VAL A 73 -8.42 -2.82 -5.74
N GLU A 74 -8.34 -1.54 -6.10
CA GLU A 74 -9.09 -0.96 -7.21
C GLU A 74 -8.12 -0.26 -8.17
N PRO A 75 -7.28 -1.02 -8.90
CA PRO A 75 -6.27 -0.45 -9.79
C PRO A 75 -6.87 0.46 -10.86
N GLN A 76 -8.13 0.24 -11.26
CA GLN A 76 -8.89 1.08 -12.20
C GLN A 76 -9.13 2.52 -11.71
N ARG A 77 -8.97 2.80 -10.41
CA ARG A 77 -9.08 4.16 -9.84
C ARG A 77 -7.75 4.91 -9.82
N ILE A 78 -6.66 4.24 -10.21
CA ILE A 78 -5.33 4.83 -10.34
C ILE A 78 -5.12 5.17 -11.81
N ASN A 79 -4.87 6.44 -12.09
CA ASN A 79 -4.48 6.91 -13.40
C ASN A 79 -2.96 7.17 -13.40
N VAL A 80 -2.28 6.59 -14.39
CA VAL A 80 -0.84 6.73 -14.61
C VAL A 80 -0.64 7.59 -15.84
N GLN A 81 0.20 8.61 -15.74
CA GLN A 81 0.64 9.38 -16.90
C GLN A 81 2.15 9.55 -16.84
N VAL A 82 2.82 9.46 -17.99
CA VAL A 82 4.27 9.66 -18.07
C VAL A 82 4.61 10.78 -19.03
N ASN A 83 5.53 11.66 -18.60
CA ASN A 83 6.05 12.74 -19.43
C ASN A 83 7.55 12.90 -19.19
N ASN A 84 8.36 12.65 -20.22
CA ASN A 84 9.82 12.68 -20.20
C ASN A 84 10.42 11.81 -19.07
N GLY A 85 9.83 10.63 -18.82
CA GLY A 85 10.20 9.74 -17.72
C GLY A 85 9.75 10.20 -16.32
N VAL A 86 8.98 11.28 -16.21
CA VAL A 86 8.32 11.69 -14.95
C VAL A 86 6.93 11.07 -14.89
N VAL A 87 6.69 10.26 -13.87
CA VAL A 87 5.42 9.55 -13.66
C VAL A 87 4.51 10.38 -12.76
N PHE A 88 3.27 10.57 -13.17
CA PHE A 88 2.22 11.18 -12.37
C PHE A 88 1.21 10.12 -11.98
N LEU A 89 1.12 9.80 -10.68
CA LEU A 89 0.10 8.91 -10.14
C LEU A 89 -1.04 9.76 -9.59
N THR A 90 -2.23 9.62 -10.18
CA THR A 90 -3.43 10.41 -9.83
C THR A 90 -4.64 9.52 -9.66
N GLY A 91 -5.72 10.07 -9.07
CA GLY A 91 -6.92 9.32 -8.73
C GLY A 91 -6.96 8.96 -7.25
N THR A 92 -7.58 7.83 -6.92
CA THR A 92 -7.93 7.52 -5.53
C THR A 92 -7.59 6.08 -5.16
N VAL A 93 -7.19 5.87 -3.91
CA VAL A 93 -6.99 4.54 -3.31
C VAL A 93 -7.74 4.43 -1.99
N SER A 94 -7.93 3.21 -1.50
CA SER A 94 -8.69 2.96 -0.27
C SER A 94 -7.80 3.01 0.98
N PHE A 95 -6.50 2.72 0.84
CA PHE A 95 -5.55 2.78 1.94
C PHE A 95 -4.25 3.52 1.59
N ASN A 96 -3.63 4.16 2.58
CA ASN A 96 -2.29 4.75 2.44
C ASN A 96 -1.25 3.74 1.94
N ARG A 97 -1.34 2.46 2.38
CA ARG A 97 -0.46 1.39 1.89
C ARG A 97 -0.54 1.18 0.38
N GLU A 98 -1.70 1.39 -0.24
CA GLU A 98 -1.85 1.25 -1.69
C GLU A 98 -1.20 2.42 -2.43
N LYS A 99 -1.32 3.63 -1.88
CA LYS A 99 -0.63 4.82 -2.39
C LYS A 99 0.89 4.63 -2.37
N GLU A 100 1.43 4.10 -1.28
CA GLU A 100 2.84 3.74 -1.15
C GLU A 100 3.23 2.61 -2.10
N MET A 101 2.39 1.58 -2.22
CA MET A 101 2.61 0.44 -3.11
C MET A 101 2.67 0.88 -4.58
N ALA A 102 1.74 1.72 -5.04
CA ALA A 102 1.71 2.23 -6.41
C ALA A 102 2.99 3.02 -6.75
N GLN A 103 3.43 3.89 -5.83
CA GLN A 103 4.70 4.62 -5.98
C GLN A 103 5.90 3.68 -5.98
N SER A 104 5.91 2.68 -5.10
CA SER A 104 6.96 1.67 -5.07
C SER A 104 7.03 0.97 -6.43
N ILE A 105 5.93 0.38 -6.91
CA ILE A 105 5.84 -0.30 -8.21
C ILE A 105 6.40 0.57 -9.34
N ALA A 106 5.98 1.84 -9.42
CA ALA A 106 6.45 2.77 -10.43
C ALA A 106 7.96 3.02 -10.31
N SER A 107 8.51 3.15 -9.10
CA SER A 107 9.94 3.46 -8.90
C SER A 107 10.90 2.38 -9.39
N TRP A 108 10.43 1.13 -9.51
CA TRP A 108 11.21 0.01 -10.05
C TRP A 108 11.16 -0.10 -11.57
N LYS A 109 10.27 0.65 -12.25
CA LYS A 109 10.15 0.53 -13.70
C LYS A 109 11.27 1.25 -14.41
N GLN A 110 11.81 0.58 -15.42
CA GLN A 110 12.82 1.16 -16.30
C GLN A 110 12.26 2.42 -16.98
N GLY A 111 13.13 3.40 -17.24
CA GLY A 111 12.75 4.68 -17.82
C GLY A 111 12.20 5.71 -16.82
N VAL A 112 11.83 5.30 -15.60
CA VAL A 112 11.30 6.22 -14.58
C VAL A 112 12.43 7.03 -13.93
N LYS A 113 12.35 8.36 -14.09
CA LYS A 113 13.30 9.34 -13.55
C LYS A 113 12.81 9.99 -12.26
N ALA A 114 11.52 10.25 -12.18
CA ALA A 114 10.87 10.87 -11.03
C ALA A 114 9.40 10.43 -10.93
N ILE A 115 8.81 10.54 -9.74
CA ILE A 115 7.41 10.24 -9.50
C ILE A 115 6.77 11.40 -8.74
N GLU A 116 5.67 11.94 -9.27
CA GLU A 116 4.73 12.78 -8.56
C GLU A 116 3.52 11.94 -8.14
N ASN A 117 3.49 11.53 -6.87
CA ASN A 117 2.39 10.75 -6.32
C ASN A 117 1.31 11.66 -5.71
N LYS A 118 0.25 11.91 -6.48
CA LYS A 118 -0.92 12.71 -6.13
C LYS A 118 -2.16 11.86 -5.87
N LEU A 119 -1.98 10.57 -5.56
CA LEU A 119 -3.09 9.71 -5.16
C LEU A 119 -3.71 10.22 -3.85
N GLU A 120 -5.04 10.24 -3.80
CA GLU A 120 -5.78 10.59 -2.61
C GLU A 120 -6.33 9.32 -1.93
N VAL A 121 -6.23 9.27 -0.60
CA VAL A 121 -6.89 8.20 0.15
C VAL A 121 -8.32 8.64 0.40
N LEU A 122 -9.24 7.75 0.04
CA LEU A 122 -10.67 8.00 0.19
C LEU A 122 -11.04 8.15 1.68
N PRO A 123 -11.93 9.08 2.02
CA PRO A 123 -12.34 9.27 3.41
C PRO A 123 -13.15 8.05 3.89
N PRO A 124 -13.12 7.72 5.19
CA PRO A 124 -13.92 6.63 5.75
C PRO A 124 -15.40 6.71 5.32
N GLY A 125 -15.97 5.57 4.93
CA GLY A 125 -17.38 5.46 4.50
C GLY A 125 -17.68 6.00 3.10
N LYS A 126 -16.70 6.55 2.38
CA LYS A 126 -16.80 6.76 0.94
C LYS A 126 -15.72 5.95 0.27
N ALA A 127 -16.17 5.13 -0.67
CA ALA A 127 -15.34 4.44 -1.66
C ALA A 127 -14.58 3.22 -1.12
N LEU A 128 -15.34 2.15 -0.99
CA LEU A 128 -15.05 0.82 -1.50
C LEU A 128 -16.38 0.34 -2.12
N SER A 129 -16.36 -0.42 -3.23
CA SER A 129 -17.55 -1.21 -3.56
C SER A 129 -17.73 -2.28 -2.48
N ASP A 130 -18.96 -2.74 -2.25
CA ASP A 130 -19.21 -3.81 -1.27
C ASP A 130 -18.38 -5.06 -1.60
N GLU A 131 -18.23 -5.41 -2.88
CA GLU A 131 -17.33 -6.48 -3.35
C GLU A 131 -15.87 -6.33 -2.85
N ASN A 132 -15.35 -5.09 -2.84
CA ASN A 132 -13.99 -4.86 -2.38
C ASN A 132 -13.88 -4.87 -0.85
N LEU A 133 -14.88 -4.33 -0.15
CA LEU A 133 -14.99 -4.51 1.30
C LEU A 133 -15.02 -5.99 1.64
N GLU A 134 -15.81 -6.78 0.92
CA GLU A 134 -15.87 -8.22 1.11
C GLU A 134 -14.51 -8.88 0.94
N ARG A 135 -13.77 -8.53 -0.10
CA ARG A 135 -12.44 -9.06 -0.31
C ARG A 135 -11.46 -8.70 0.83
N ILE A 136 -11.47 -7.46 1.30
CA ILE A 136 -10.57 -6.99 2.37
C ILE A 136 -10.93 -7.65 3.70
N LEU A 137 -12.21 -7.66 4.06
CA LEU A 137 -12.71 -8.25 5.29
C LEU A 137 -12.49 -9.77 5.31
N GLY A 138 -12.66 -10.43 4.15
CA GLY A 138 -12.30 -11.83 3.95
C GLY A 138 -10.83 -12.11 4.23
N GLN A 139 -9.92 -11.28 3.69
CA GLN A 139 -8.49 -11.40 3.99
C GLN A 139 -8.16 -11.22 5.47
N ILE A 140 -8.86 -10.30 6.17
CA ILE A 140 -8.66 -10.14 7.62
C ILE A 140 -9.05 -11.42 8.36
N LEU A 141 -10.20 -12.02 8.04
CA LEU A 141 -10.59 -13.31 8.64
C LEU A 141 -9.57 -14.41 8.32
N ASP A 142 -9.18 -14.55 7.06
CA ASP A 142 -8.25 -15.61 6.63
C ASP A 142 -6.88 -15.50 7.30
N TYR A 143 -6.33 -14.29 7.44
CA TYR A 143 -4.97 -14.10 7.95
C TYR A 143 -4.90 -13.92 9.47
N GLN A 144 -5.84 -13.18 10.06
CA GLN A 144 -5.80 -12.86 11.50
C GLN A 144 -6.63 -13.81 12.35
N PHE A 145 -7.67 -14.41 11.78
CA PHE A 145 -8.60 -15.31 12.48
C PHE A 145 -8.75 -16.67 11.78
N PRO A 146 -7.65 -17.36 11.42
CA PRO A 146 -7.70 -18.57 10.58
C PRO A 146 -8.44 -19.75 11.22
N THR A 147 -8.69 -19.70 12.53
CA THR A 147 -9.42 -20.74 13.27
C THR A 147 -10.93 -20.47 13.38
N GLU A 148 -11.40 -19.30 12.96
CA GLU A 148 -12.80 -18.88 13.05
C GLU A 148 -13.56 -19.19 11.75
N ASP A 149 -13.50 -20.45 11.31
CA ASP A 149 -14.07 -20.97 10.05
C ASP A 149 -15.60 -20.88 9.96
N LYS A 150 -16.27 -20.70 11.09
CA LYS A 150 -17.72 -20.51 11.20
C LYS A 150 -18.15 -19.05 11.14
N VAL A 151 -17.21 -18.11 11.04
CA VAL A 151 -17.52 -16.69 10.89
C VAL A 151 -17.72 -16.38 9.42
N SER A 152 -18.85 -15.76 9.10
CA SER A 152 -19.12 -15.19 7.79
C SER A 152 -19.69 -13.78 7.95
N PHE A 153 -19.74 -13.05 6.85
CA PHE A 153 -20.29 -11.70 6.87
C PHE A 153 -20.89 -11.36 5.50
N ASP A 154 -21.82 -10.41 5.51
CA ASP A 154 -22.37 -9.79 4.30
C ASP A 154 -22.03 -8.29 4.34
N VAL A 155 -21.84 -7.68 3.16
CA VAL A 155 -21.65 -6.23 3.04
C VAL A 155 -22.74 -5.64 2.16
N GLU A 156 -23.40 -4.58 2.65
CA GLU A 156 -24.39 -3.83 1.89
C GLU A 156 -24.24 -2.33 2.15
N ASN A 157 -23.90 -1.57 1.11
CA ASN A 157 -23.63 -0.14 1.16
C ASN A 157 -22.64 0.24 2.28
N GLY A 158 -21.56 -0.53 2.41
CA GLY A 158 -20.54 -0.34 3.45
C GLY A 158 -20.93 -0.81 4.85
N LYS A 159 -22.17 -1.27 5.06
CA LYS A 159 -22.58 -1.87 6.33
C LYS A 159 -22.23 -3.36 6.35
N VAL A 160 -21.52 -3.78 7.37
CA VAL A 160 -21.10 -5.18 7.53
C VAL A 160 -22.00 -5.89 8.53
N ILE A 161 -22.46 -7.09 8.20
CA ILE A 161 -23.27 -7.93 9.09
C ILE A 161 -22.50 -9.21 9.40
N LEU A 162 -21.89 -9.31 10.59
CA LEU A 162 -21.18 -10.50 11.04
C LEU A 162 -22.16 -11.58 11.49
N LYS A 163 -21.96 -12.82 11.05
CA LYS A 163 -22.78 -13.99 11.38
C LYS A 163 -21.88 -15.18 11.71
N GLY A 164 -22.42 -16.13 12.48
CA GLY A 164 -21.70 -17.35 12.83
C GLY A 164 -21.46 -17.51 14.32
N THR A 165 -20.46 -18.31 14.65
CA THR A 165 -20.11 -18.66 16.03
C THR A 165 -18.61 -18.50 16.25
N VAL A 166 -18.23 -17.94 17.38
CA VAL A 166 -16.84 -17.79 17.83
C VAL A 166 -16.62 -18.45 19.18
N ALA A 167 -15.36 -18.73 19.52
CA ALA A 167 -14.99 -19.43 20.75
C ALA A 167 -15.32 -18.65 22.04
N ASN A 168 -15.22 -17.32 22.03
CA ASN A 168 -15.38 -16.49 23.23
C ASN A 168 -15.72 -15.02 22.90
N LEU A 169 -16.05 -14.24 23.94
CA LEU A 169 -16.42 -12.82 23.81
C LEU A 169 -15.26 -11.95 23.31
N TRP A 170 -14.02 -12.28 23.69
CA TRP A 170 -12.86 -11.51 23.26
C TRP A 170 -12.69 -11.60 21.74
N THR A 171 -12.74 -12.80 21.15
CA THR A 171 -12.71 -12.98 19.69
C THR A 171 -13.87 -12.24 19.02
N LYS A 172 -15.09 -12.30 19.60
CA LYS A 172 -16.26 -11.57 19.09
C LYS A 172 -16.01 -10.07 18.98
N GLN A 173 -15.39 -9.46 20.00
CA GLN A 173 -15.11 -8.02 20.05
C GLN A 173 -13.95 -7.64 19.13
N THR A 174 -12.88 -8.42 19.12
CA THR A 174 -11.70 -8.15 18.29
C THR A 174 -12.02 -8.18 16.80
N ILE A 175 -12.84 -9.13 16.31
CA ILE A 175 -13.28 -9.14 14.91
C ILE A 175 -14.09 -7.88 14.57
N GLU A 176 -14.98 -7.45 15.46
CA GLU A 176 -15.76 -6.22 15.25
C GLU A 176 -14.88 -4.98 15.17
N ASP A 177 -13.92 -4.83 16.08
CA ASP A 177 -13.01 -3.69 16.12
C ASP A 177 -12.11 -3.64 14.88
N GLU A 178 -11.56 -4.78 14.46
CA GLU A 178 -10.77 -4.87 13.22
C GLU A 178 -11.60 -4.46 12.00
N PHE A 179 -12.84 -4.92 11.91
CA PHE A 179 -13.74 -4.60 10.81
C PHE A 179 -14.13 -3.12 10.81
N ARG A 180 -14.42 -2.53 11.98
CA ARG A 180 -14.73 -1.09 12.09
C ARG A 180 -13.56 -0.20 11.67
N ASN A 181 -12.32 -0.66 11.81
CA ASN A 181 -11.12 0.08 11.43
C ASN A 181 -10.83 0.03 9.92
N VAL A 182 -11.55 -0.78 9.15
CA VAL A 182 -11.40 -0.83 7.70
C VAL A 182 -12.06 0.38 7.06
N VAL A 183 -11.25 1.20 6.38
CA VAL A 183 -11.72 2.33 5.56
C VAL A 183 -12.80 1.84 4.61
N GLY A 184 -13.97 2.50 4.62
CA GLY A 184 -15.12 2.13 3.80
C GLY A 184 -16.21 1.37 4.56
N VAL A 185 -15.88 0.74 5.69
CA VAL A 185 -16.89 0.22 6.62
C VAL A 185 -17.59 1.40 7.29
N SER A 186 -18.91 1.49 7.08
CA SER A 186 -19.76 2.55 7.63
C SER A 186 -20.38 2.16 8.96
N ASP A 187 -20.72 0.88 9.13
CA ASP A 187 -21.24 0.31 10.36
C ASP A 187 -20.97 -1.20 10.41
N VAL A 188 -20.93 -1.77 11.61
CA VAL A 188 -20.77 -3.20 11.85
C VAL A 188 -21.89 -3.68 12.77
N LEU A 189 -22.74 -4.57 12.25
CA LEU A 189 -23.76 -5.27 13.01
C LEU A 189 -23.22 -6.66 13.41
N ASN A 190 -22.82 -6.80 14.68
CA ASN A 190 -22.19 -8.01 15.18
C ASN A 190 -23.19 -9.05 15.73
N ASN A 191 -23.64 -9.97 14.87
CA ASN A 191 -24.54 -11.06 15.25
C ASN A 191 -23.81 -12.38 15.57
N LEU A 192 -22.50 -12.34 15.85
CA LEU A 192 -21.74 -13.51 16.25
C LEU A 192 -22.26 -14.08 17.57
N LYS A 193 -22.39 -15.41 17.63
CA LYS A 193 -22.74 -16.15 18.85
C LYS A 193 -21.49 -16.74 19.48
N ILE A 194 -21.51 -16.93 20.79
CA ILE A 194 -20.42 -17.63 21.48
C ILE A 194 -20.76 -19.12 21.53
N GLN A 195 -19.80 -19.98 21.17
CA GLN A 195 -20.01 -21.43 21.15
C GLN A 195 -20.47 -21.95 22.51
N GLY A 196 -21.57 -22.70 22.52
CA GLY A 196 -22.15 -23.26 23.77
C GLY A 196 -22.94 -22.25 24.60
N TYR A 197 -23.13 -21.02 24.12
CA TYR A 197 -24.00 -20.02 24.74
C TYR A 197 -25.26 -19.82 23.89
N GLU A 198 -26.30 -20.62 24.15
CA GLU A 198 -27.65 -20.28 23.72
C GLU A 198 -28.22 -19.34 24.78
N GLY A 199 -28.31 -18.05 24.46
CA GLY A 199 -28.89 -17.06 25.36
C GLY A 199 -30.30 -17.50 25.79
N SER A 200 -30.50 -17.58 27.10
CA SER A 200 -31.80 -17.78 27.77
C SER A 200 -32.77 -16.64 27.51
#